data_AF-A0A2D7PGS6-F1
#
_entry.id   AF-A0A2D7PGS6-F1
#
_cell.length_a   1.000
_cell.length_b   1.000
_cell.length_c   1.000
_cell.angle_alpha   90.00
_cell.angle_beta   90.00
_cell.angle_gamma   90.00
#
_symmetry.space_group_name_H-M   'P 1'
#
loop_
_entity.id
_entity.type
_entity.pdbx_description
1 polymer ?
#
loop_
_entity_poly.entity_id
_entity_poly.type
_entity_poly.pdbx_seq_one_letter_code
_entity_poly.pdbx_strand_id
1 'polypeptide(L)' 'MIELIAALMMYHDGKLIEHTPKENMIKCLKSKRLAEREIDPTQVRFSCKQVEAQTEIYKGRKYITKIIKE' A
#
# COMPACT_ATOMS: atom_id res chain seq x y z
N MET A 1 3.44 -16.28 0.54
CA MET A 1 2.92 -16.66 -0.79
C MET A 1 3.11 -15.49 -1.75
N ILE A 2 3.38 -15.74 -3.05
CA ILE A 2 3.49 -14.66 -4.05
C ILE A 2 2.12 -14.48 -4.69
N GLU A 3 1.61 -13.25 -4.69
CA GLU A 3 0.30 -12.94 -5.26
C GLU A 3 0.23 -11.50 -5.73
N LEU A 4 -0.78 -11.23 -6.55
CA LEU A 4 -1.02 -9.94 -7.17
C LEU A 4 -2.10 -9.22 -6.35
N ILE A 5 -1.72 -8.11 -5.72
CA ILE A 5 -2.54 -7.44 -4.70
C ILE A 5 -2.61 -5.94 -4.93
N ALA A 6 -3.67 -5.30 -4.43
CA ALA A 6 -3.70 -3.85 -4.33
C ALA A 6 -2.91 -3.40 -3.10
N ALA A 7 -1.87 -2.60 -3.27
CA ALA A 7 -1.07 -2.04 -2.19
C ALA A 7 -1.30 -0.53 -2.06
N LEU A 8 -1.57 -0.08 -0.84
CA LEU A 8 -1.49 1.32 -0.47
C LEU A 8 -0.05 1.62 -0.06
N MET A 9 0.62 2.47 -0.80
CA MET A 9 2.00 2.86 -0.62
C MET A 9 2.09 4.29 -0.09
N MET A 10 2.94 4.52 0.90
CA MET A 10 3.26 5.83 1.45
C MET A 10 4.69 6.19 1.10
N TYR A 11 4.84 7.35 0.47
CA TYR A 11 6.12 7.91 0.07
C TYR A 11 6.41 9.15 0.91
N HIS A 12 7.62 9.25 1.44
CA HIS A 12 8.14 10.46 2.07
C HIS A 12 9.38 10.91 1.30
N ASP A 13 9.41 12.17 0.85
CA ASP A 13 10.48 12.70 -0.04
C ASP A 13 10.79 11.80 -1.25
N GLY A 14 9.75 11.21 -1.83
CA GLY A 14 9.87 10.31 -2.99
C GLY A 14 10.38 8.90 -2.69
N LYS A 15 10.69 8.57 -1.42
CA LYS A 15 11.07 7.22 -1.00
C LYS A 15 9.87 6.48 -0.43
N LEU A 16 9.67 5.24 -0.84
CA LEU A 16 8.66 4.36 -0.26
C LEU A 16 9.07 4.04 1.19
N ILE A 17 8.25 4.46 2.16
CA ILE A 17 8.49 4.23 3.59
C ILE A 17 7.54 3.18 4.17
N GLU A 18 6.33 3.05 3.61
CA GLU A 18 5.34 2.08 4.10
C GLU A 18 4.49 1.54 2.95
N HIS A 19 4.06 0.29 3.10
CA HIS A 19 3.07 -0.34 2.22
C HIS A 19 2.08 -1.18 3.02
N THR A 20 0.81 -1.13 2.65
CA THR A 20 -0.25 -1.92 3.29
C THR A 20 -1.07 -2.63 2.21
N PRO A 21 -1.23 -3.97 2.27
CA PRO A 21 -2.10 -4.69 1.36
C PRO A 21 -3.57 -4.32 1.61
N LYS A 22 -4.33 -4.24 0.52
CA LYS A 22 -5.78 -3.99 0.53
C LYS A 22 -6.47 -5.08 -0.26
N GLU A 23 -7.70 -5.39 0.12
CA GLU A 23 -8.47 -6.47 -0.52
C GLU A 23 -8.72 -6.23 -2.00
N ASN A 24 -8.87 -4.95 -2.41
CA ASN A 24 -9.05 -4.56 -3.80
C ASN A 24 -8.68 -3.08 -4.00
N MET A 25 -8.63 -2.67 -5.27
CA MET A 25 -8.26 -1.31 -5.66
C MET A 25 -9.25 -0.25 -5.13
N ILE A 26 -10.55 -0.56 -5.07
CA ILE A 26 -11.58 0.37 -4.58
C ILE A 26 -11.32 0.71 -3.11
N LYS A 27 -11.08 -0.31 -2.27
CA LYS A 27 -10.72 -0.12 -0.86
C LYS A 27 -9.40 0.63 -0.71
N CYS A 28 -8.41 0.36 -1.58
CA CYS A 28 -7.17 1.11 -1.61
C CYS A 28 -7.40 2.60 -1.87
N LEU A 29 -8.08 2.94 -2.97
CA LEU A 29 -8.35 4.33 -3.35
C LEU A 29 -9.16 5.08 -2.30
N LYS A 30 -10.12 4.41 -1.64
CA LYS A 30 -10.85 4.97 -0.51
C LYS A 30 -9.93 5.28 0.67
N SER A 31 -9.06 4.35 1.07
CA SER A 31 -8.08 4.60 2.13
C SER A 31 -7.10 5.72 1.76
N LYS A 32 -6.61 5.74 0.51
CA LYS A 32 -5.73 6.79 -0.01
C LYS A 32 -6.38 8.17 0.15
N ARG A 33 -7.62 8.33 -0.32
CA ARG A 33 -8.34 9.61 -0.23
C ARG A 33 -8.55 10.09 1.21
N LEU A 34 -8.75 9.17 2.14
CA LEU A 34 -8.86 9.52 3.56
C LEU A 34 -7.50 9.94 4.13
N ALA A 35 -6.42 9.21 3.83
CA ALA A 35 -5.08 9.54 4.28
C ALA A 35 -4.60 10.90 3.74
N GLU A 36 -4.87 11.19 2.47
CA GLU A 36 -4.54 12.48 1.83
C GLU A 36 -5.33 13.68 2.40
N ARG A 37 -6.43 13.46 3.12
CA ARG A 37 -7.16 14.54 3.79
C ARG A 37 -6.53 14.95 5.12
N GLU A 38 -5.89 14.01 5.78
CA GLU A 38 -5.32 14.20 7.13
C GLU A 38 -3.85 14.63 7.09
N ILE A 39 -3.17 14.45 5.94
CA ILE A 39 -1.72 14.59 5.82
C ILE A 39 -1.36 15.63 4.76
N ASP A 40 -0.33 16.44 5.03
CA ASP A 40 0.22 17.42 4.10
C ASP A 40 0.81 16.72 2.85
N PRO A 41 0.27 16.97 1.64
CA PRO A 41 0.69 16.32 0.41
C PRO A 41 2.07 16.76 -0.10
N THR A 42 2.66 17.81 0.48
CA THR A 42 3.98 18.33 0.07
C THR A 42 5.12 17.41 0.50
N GLN A 43 5.01 16.78 1.66
CA GLN A 43 6.05 15.90 2.23
C GLN A 43 5.72 14.42 2.03
N VAL A 44 4.43 14.07 2.14
CA VAL A 44 3.96 12.69 2.09
C VAL A 44 3.01 12.50 0.90
N ARG A 45 3.27 11.46 0.10
CA ARG A 45 2.41 11.08 -1.02
C ARG A 45 1.91 9.65 -0.88
N PHE A 46 0.62 9.45 -1.13
CA PHE A 46 0.02 8.13 -1.16
C PHE A 46 -0.21 7.65 -2.59
N SER A 47 0.05 6.37 -2.83
CA SER A 47 -0.20 5.72 -4.11
C SER A 47 -0.94 4.42 -3.91
N CYS A 48 -1.82 4.08 -4.84
CA CYS A 48 -2.45 2.78 -4.92
C CYS A 48 -1.99 2.11 -6.19
N LYS A 49 -1.29 0.99 -6.05
CA LYS A 49 -0.78 0.21 -7.18
C LYS A 49 -1.14 -1.25 -7.01
N GLN A 50 -1.30 -1.92 -8.15
CA GLN A 50 -1.44 -3.35 -8.18
C GLN A 50 -0.05 -3.93 -8.34
N VAL A 51 0.42 -4.65 -7.33
CA VAL A 51 1.81 -5.14 -7.26
C VAL A 51 1.85 -6.63 -7.12
N GLU A 52 2.89 -7.24 -7.67
CA GLU A 52 3.26 -8.61 -7.36
C GLU A 52 4.11 -8.58 -6.09
N ALA A 53 3.62 -9.21 -5.04
CA ALA A 53 4.24 -9.14 -3.72
C ALA A 53 4.25 -10.51 -3.04
N GLN A 54 5.29 -10.73 -2.25
CA GLN A 54 5.31 -11.79 -1.27
C GLN A 54 4.50 -11.33 -0.05
N THR A 55 3.51 -12.14 0.32
CA THR A 55 2.62 -11.89 1.44
C THR A 55 2.71 -12.99 2.49
N GLU A 56 2.37 -12.63 3.72
CA GLU A 56 2.26 -13.55 4.84
C GLU A 56 0.95 -13.25 5.60
N ILE A 57 0.32 -14.30 6.12
CA ILE A 57 -0.85 -14.15 6.98
C ILE A 57 -0.38 -14.34 8.42
N TYR A 58 -0.45 -13.27 9.20
CA TYR A 58 -0.12 -13.29 10.62
C TYR A 58 -1.34 -12.86 11.43
N LYS A 59 -1.77 -13.72 12.36
CA LYS A 59 -2.97 -13.51 13.21
C LYS A 59 -4.22 -13.11 12.42
N GLY A 60 -4.45 -13.76 11.27
CA GLY A 60 -5.61 -13.50 10.40
C GLY A 60 -5.54 -12.22 9.57
N ARG A 61 -4.42 -11.48 9.61
CA ARG A 61 -4.17 -10.30 8.78
C ARG A 61 -3.09 -10.59 7.75
N LYS A 62 -3.33 -10.14 6.52
CA LYS A 62 -2.37 -10.26 5.42
C LYS A 62 -1.38 -9.10 5.47
N TYR A 63 -0.10 -9.38 5.33
CA TYR A 63 0.99 -8.41 5.29
C TYR A 63 1.81 -8.61 4.02
N ILE A 64 2.38 -7.52 3.51
CA ILE A 64 3.38 -7.57 2.44
C ILE A 64 4.73 -7.69 3.11
N THR A 65 5.47 -8.75 2.83
CA THR A 65 6.84 -8.91 3.30
C THR A 65 7.85 -8.35 2.31
N LYS A 66 7.53 -8.42 1.00
CA LYS A 66 8.38 -7.86 -0.05
C LYS A 66 7.57 -7.56 -1.31
N ILE A 67 7.80 -6.40 -1.91
CA ILE A 67 7.30 -6.06 -3.24
C ILE A 67 8.31 -6.59 -4.27
N ILE A 68 7.84 -7.41 -5.21
CA ILE A 68 8.68 -8.01 -6.26
C ILE A 68 8.62 -7.14 -7.52
N LYS A 69 7.41 -6.68 -7.88
CA LYS A 69 7.17 -5.84 -9.05
C LYS A 69 6.06 -4.82 -8.77
N GLU A 70 6.31 -3.58 -9.18
CA GLU A 70 5.41 -2.42 -9.04
C GLU A 70 4.75 -2.00 -10.36
#